data_AF-A0A524R1M9-F1
#
_entry.id   AF-A0A524R1M9-F1
#
_cell.length_a   1.000
_cell.length_b   1.000
_cell.length_c   1.000
_cell.angle_alpha   90.00
_cell.angle_beta   90.00
_cell.angle_gamma   90.00
#
_symmetry.space_group_name_H-M   'P 1'
#
loop_
_entity.id
_entity.type
_entity.pdbx_description
1 polymer ?
#
loop_
_entity_poly.entity_id
_entity_poly.type
_entity_poly.pdbx_seq_one_letter_code
_entity_poly.pdbx_strand_id
1 'polypeptide(L)'
;MRLSGFTGTMRALRGNVMKRLIVGASALSLLGLSVPSGSLWAQGEDQICLMCHGDLALLQGTGRADQLLVTPEQLGSSVHGTAGVGCTLCHQNVPLPHAAADVPPVNCAFCHSTQGQQHARSLHGQAAARGDSLAPSCSDCHGGHNILSSRNPASPTSTMNIPVLCGECHREGSPVSRTHDIAQDHILQNYSMSIHGDGLYRAGLTVTAVCTSCHTSHNILPHTDPRSSISRERVAATCTQCHARIEEVHVQVIEGRLWEEEPHKIPACVDCHQPHQQRRVFYSAGAANEDCLSCHGDPLLEGFSTVAGDTVSLFVDEEAYSSSLHAGTACAQCHTDVNPGLARSCETSTEAVDCSICHAEPVGQYQTGVHGMLAAQG
;
A
#
# COMPACT_ATOMS: atom_id res chain seq x y z
N MET A 1 -49.48 9.27 -37.82
CA MET A 1 -49.02 10.62 -38.19
C MET A 1 -47.50 10.59 -38.34
N ARG A 2 -46.97 11.31 -39.34
CA ARG A 2 -45.62 11.18 -39.92
C ARG A 2 -44.47 11.49 -38.95
N LEU A 3 -43.38 10.74 -39.12
CA LEU A 3 -42.03 11.02 -38.62
C LEU A 3 -41.31 12.00 -39.56
N SER A 4 -40.69 13.03 -38.99
CA SER A 4 -39.60 13.87 -39.53
C SER A 4 -38.77 14.27 -38.31
N GLY A 5 -37.46 14.03 -38.16
CA GLY A 5 -36.38 14.22 -39.12
C GLY A 5 -35.64 15.50 -38.74
N PHE A 6 -34.67 15.44 -37.81
CA PHE A 6 -33.74 16.54 -37.54
C PHE A 6 -32.34 15.99 -37.26
N THR A 7 -31.49 16.08 -38.28
CA THR A 7 -30.04 15.91 -38.23
C THR A 7 -29.39 17.25 -37.91
N GLY A 8 -28.73 17.38 -36.76
CA GLY A 8 -27.92 18.53 -36.38
C GLY A 8 -26.45 18.29 -36.68
N THR A 9 -25.89 19.04 -37.63
CA THR A 9 -24.46 19.05 -37.97
C THR A 9 -23.72 20.10 -37.12
N MET A 10 -22.78 19.65 -36.27
CA MET A 10 -21.83 20.55 -35.60
C MET A 10 -20.69 20.93 -36.56
N ARG A 11 -20.48 22.23 -36.67
CA ARG A 11 -19.55 22.90 -37.58
C ARG A 11 -18.18 23.02 -36.89
N ALA A 12 -17.18 22.32 -37.41
CA ALA A 12 -15.80 22.42 -36.96
C ALA A 12 -15.14 23.72 -37.45
N LEU A 13 -14.66 24.55 -36.52
CA LEU A 13 -13.82 25.72 -36.79
C LEU A 13 -12.34 25.28 -36.84
N ARG A 14 -11.79 25.12 -38.04
CA ARG A 14 -10.34 25.03 -38.26
C ARG A 14 -9.79 26.44 -38.51
N GLY A 15 -9.03 26.97 -37.56
CA GLY A 15 -8.24 28.18 -37.71
C GLY A 15 -7.02 27.93 -38.60
N ASN A 16 -6.92 28.73 -39.67
CA ASN A 16 -5.89 28.65 -40.70
C ASN A 16 -4.82 29.71 -40.36
N VAL A 17 -3.63 29.30 -39.92
CA VAL A 17 -2.50 30.22 -39.69
C VAL A 17 -1.58 30.20 -40.91
N MET A 18 -1.49 31.35 -41.57
CA MET A 18 -0.63 31.68 -42.70
C MET A 18 0.84 31.31 -42.44
N LYS A 19 1.42 30.44 -43.27
CA LYS A 19 2.88 30.29 -43.42
C LYS A 19 3.40 31.34 -44.40
N ARG A 20 4.23 32.27 -43.92
CA ARG A 20 5.04 33.15 -44.75
C ARG A 20 6.35 32.45 -45.12
N LEU A 21 6.60 32.38 -46.43
CA LEU A 21 7.86 31.98 -47.05
C LEU A 21 8.96 32.99 -46.71
N ILE A 22 10.10 32.50 -46.22
CA ILE A 22 11.38 33.22 -46.23
C ILE A 22 12.36 32.34 -46.99
N VAL A 23 12.80 32.82 -48.15
CA VAL A 23 13.97 32.31 -48.88
C VAL A 23 15.14 33.20 -48.50
N GLY A 24 16.24 32.59 -48.06
CA GLY A 24 17.49 33.27 -47.75
C GLY A 24 18.60 32.25 -47.50
N ALA A 25 19.26 31.85 -48.57
CA ALA A 25 20.42 30.98 -48.56
C ALA A 25 21.61 31.65 -47.86
N SER A 26 22.36 30.89 -47.05
CA SER A 26 23.81 31.05 -46.91
C SER A 26 24.41 29.81 -46.25
N ALA A 27 25.34 29.21 -46.98
CA ALA A 27 26.13 28.06 -46.58
C ALA A 27 27.09 28.43 -45.44
N LEU A 28 27.20 27.56 -44.43
CA LEU A 28 28.40 27.42 -43.62
C LEU A 28 28.49 25.98 -43.13
N SER A 29 29.21 25.16 -43.89
CA SER A 29 29.63 23.83 -43.48
C SER A 29 30.64 23.95 -42.33
N LEU A 30 30.16 23.84 -41.10
CA LEU A 30 30.97 23.49 -39.95
C LEU A 30 30.70 22.02 -39.65
N LEU A 31 31.64 21.15 -40.04
CA LEU A 31 31.80 19.85 -39.39
C LEU A 31 32.17 20.12 -37.93
N GLY A 32 31.16 20.34 -37.10
CA GLY A 32 31.31 20.21 -35.67
C GLY A 32 31.41 18.72 -35.38
N LEU A 33 32.63 18.23 -35.08
CA LEU A 33 32.76 17.02 -34.28
C LEU A 33 32.06 17.32 -32.95
N SER A 34 30.79 16.94 -32.84
CA SER A 34 30.13 16.77 -31.56
C SER A 34 30.75 15.53 -30.91
N VAL A 35 31.89 15.72 -30.26
CA VAL A 35 32.40 14.76 -29.29
C VAL A 35 31.43 14.80 -28.10
N PRO A 36 30.74 13.71 -27.76
CA PRO A 36 30.01 13.65 -26.51
C PRO A 36 31.04 13.53 -25.38
N SER A 37 31.55 14.68 -24.91
CA SER A 37 32.62 14.73 -23.90
C SER A 37 32.20 14.26 -22.51
N GLY A 38 30.97 13.75 -22.33
CA GLY A 38 30.47 13.25 -21.04
C GLY A 38 30.64 11.74 -20.83
N SER A 39 30.88 10.96 -21.88
CA SER A 39 30.77 9.48 -21.80
C SER A 39 32.11 8.76 -21.75
N LEU A 40 33.20 9.36 -22.23
CA LEU A 40 34.50 8.68 -22.28
C LEU A 40 35.26 8.67 -20.95
N TRP A 41 35.01 9.64 -20.06
CA TRP A 41 35.80 9.80 -18.82
C TRP A 41 35.30 8.88 -17.70
N ALA A 42 33.99 8.65 -17.59
CA ALA A 42 33.41 7.72 -16.62
C ALA A 42 33.80 6.26 -16.91
N GLN A 43 33.89 5.87 -18.19
CA GLN A 43 34.29 4.51 -18.56
C GLN A 43 35.76 4.18 -18.25
N GLY A 44 36.63 5.19 -18.14
CA GLY A 44 38.04 4.97 -17.80
C GLY A 44 38.27 4.61 -16.34
N GLU A 45 37.45 5.10 -15.42
CA GLU A 45 37.56 4.82 -13.98
C GLU A 45 36.97 3.44 -13.63
N ASP A 46 35.82 3.09 -14.21
CA ASP A 46 35.17 1.80 -13.96
C ASP A 46 36.01 0.62 -14.47
N GLN A 47 36.80 0.83 -15.53
CA GLN A 47 37.64 -0.20 -16.12
C GLN A 47 38.70 -0.72 -15.14
N ILE A 48 39.21 0.15 -14.25
CA ILE A 48 40.19 -0.23 -13.21
C ILE A 48 39.53 -1.18 -12.20
N CYS A 49 38.28 -0.91 -11.81
CA CYS A 49 37.52 -1.78 -10.92
C CYS A 49 37.25 -3.13 -11.57
N LEU A 50 36.85 -3.13 -12.84
CA LEU A 50 36.52 -4.34 -13.61
C LEU A 50 37.74 -5.24 -13.89
N MET A 51 38.96 -4.71 -13.85
CA MET A 51 40.18 -5.54 -13.95
C MET A 51 40.26 -6.61 -12.84
N CYS A 52 39.71 -6.32 -11.65
CA CYS A 52 39.68 -7.25 -10.53
C CYS A 52 38.28 -7.83 -10.28
N HIS A 53 37.23 -7.01 -10.41
CA HIS A 53 35.85 -7.41 -10.12
C HIS A 53 35.11 -8.00 -11.33
N GLY A 54 35.68 -7.93 -12.54
CA GLY A 54 35.10 -8.52 -13.75
C GLY A 54 35.58 -9.93 -14.05
N ASP A 55 36.55 -10.46 -13.30
CA ASP A 55 37.11 -11.80 -13.49
C ASP A 55 36.91 -12.65 -12.23
N LEU A 56 36.09 -13.69 -12.35
CA LEU A 56 35.80 -14.63 -11.27
C LEU A 56 37.09 -15.29 -10.73
N ALA A 57 38.10 -15.52 -11.58
CA ALA A 57 39.35 -16.15 -11.17
C ALA A 57 40.11 -15.32 -10.12
N LEU A 58 40.02 -13.99 -10.19
CA LEU A 58 40.67 -13.08 -9.25
C LEU A 58 39.93 -12.98 -7.91
N LEU A 59 38.69 -13.45 -7.86
CA LEU A 59 37.83 -13.43 -6.68
C LEU A 59 37.78 -14.79 -5.96
N GLN A 60 38.37 -15.84 -6.54
CA GLN A 60 38.43 -17.18 -5.95
C GLN A 60 39.16 -17.14 -4.60
N GLY A 61 38.57 -17.76 -3.57
CA GLY A 61 39.13 -17.80 -2.21
C GLY A 61 38.61 -16.72 -1.25
N THR A 62 37.83 -15.74 -1.73
CA THR A 62 37.23 -14.68 -0.88
C THR A 62 35.99 -15.12 -0.09
N GLY A 63 35.41 -16.29 -0.40
CA GLY A 63 34.17 -16.79 0.20
C GLY A 63 32.89 -16.05 -0.22
N ARG A 64 32.99 -15.03 -1.08
CA ARG A 64 31.86 -14.22 -1.61
C ARG A 64 32.07 -13.85 -3.10
N ALA A 65 32.76 -14.70 -3.85
CA ALA A 65 33.17 -14.39 -5.22
C ALA A 65 31.97 -14.10 -6.15
N ASP A 66 30.83 -14.73 -5.90
CA ASP A 66 29.56 -14.53 -6.58
C ASP A 66 28.93 -13.15 -6.33
N GLN A 67 29.13 -12.57 -5.15
CA GLN A 67 28.63 -11.23 -4.80
C GLN A 67 29.57 -10.11 -5.26
N LEU A 68 30.86 -10.43 -5.40
CA LEU A 68 31.91 -9.47 -5.77
C LEU A 68 32.16 -9.39 -7.29
N LEU A 69 31.66 -10.38 -8.05
CA LEU A 69 31.75 -10.41 -9.50
C LEU A 69 30.74 -9.43 -10.11
N VAL A 70 31.22 -8.56 -10.99
CA VAL A 70 30.41 -7.59 -11.73
C VAL A 70 30.77 -7.68 -13.20
N THR A 71 29.80 -8.06 -14.04
CA THR A 71 30.03 -8.03 -15.49
C THR A 71 29.61 -6.67 -16.08
N PRO A 72 30.27 -6.20 -17.16
CA PRO A 72 29.86 -5.00 -17.86
C PRO A 72 28.41 -5.04 -18.33
N GLU A 73 27.90 -6.22 -18.70
CA GLU A 73 26.51 -6.41 -19.11
C GLU A 73 25.54 -6.25 -17.94
N GLN A 74 25.87 -6.80 -16.76
CA GLN A 74 25.04 -6.66 -15.56
C GLN A 74 24.88 -5.18 -15.19
N LEU A 75 26.01 -4.46 -15.06
CA LEU A 75 25.98 -3.05 -14.71
C LEU A 75 25.34 -2.21 -15.82
N GLY A 76 25.70 -2.46 -17.08
CA GLY A 76 25.17 -1.75 -18.25
C GLY A 76 23.67 -1.95 -18.47
N SER A 77 23.08 -3.03 -17.97
CA SER A 77 21.63 -3.27 -17.99
C SER A 77 20.87 -2.66 -16.82
N SER A 78 21.57 -2.23 -15.77
CA SER A 78 20.97 -1.60 -14.59
C SER A 78 20.52 -0.16 -14.88
N VAL A 79 19.57 0.35 -14.09
CA VAL A 79 19.11 1.75 -14.19
C VAL A 79 20.22 2.75 -13.86
N HIS A 80 21.18 2.36 -13.02
CA HIS A 80 22.31 3.19 -12.64
C HIS A 80 23.40 3.19 -13.72
N GLY A 81 23.75 2.02 -14.27
CA GLY A 81 24.71 1.94 -15.36
C GLY A 81 24.21 2.62 -16.65
N THR A 82 22.92 2.47 -16.98
CA THR A 82 22.29 3.22 -18.10
C THR A 82 22.25 4.72 -17.87
N ALA A 83 22.19 5.18 -16.61
CA ALA A 83 22.28 6.58 -16.23
C ALA A 83 23.73 7.11 -16.14
N GLY A 84 24.73 6.26 -16.39
CA GLY A 84 26.15 6.63 -16.32
C GLY A 84 26.69 6.78 -14.89
N VAL A 85 26.06 6.11 -13.92
CA VAL A 85 26.56 6.06 -12.54
C VAL A 85 27.70 5.04 -12.47
N GLY A 86 28.94 5.53 -12.42
CA GLY A 86 30.14 4.70 -12.27
C GLY A 86 30.34 4.16 -10.85
N CYS A 87 31.31 3.26 -10.69
CA CYS A 87 31.55 2.49 -9.46
C CYS A 87 31.81 3.40 -8.25
N THR A 88 32.63 4.43 -8.42
CA THR A 88 33.08 5.34 -7.34
C THR A 88 31.98 6.26 -6.80
N LEU A 89 30.89 6.44 -7.53
CA LEU A 89 29.74 7.23 -7.06
C LEU A 89 28.95 6.49 -5.98
N CYS A 90 28.90 5.15 -6.06
CA CYS A 90 28.29 4.29 -5.05
C CYS A 90 29.32 3.86 -4.00
N HIS A 91 30.51 3.45 -4.44
CA HIS A 91 31.63 3.01 -3.61
C HIS A 91 32.64 4.14 -3.40
N GLN A 92 32.28 5.06 -2.51
CA GLN A 92 33.09 6.24 -2.24
C GLN A 92 34.33 5.90 -1.38
N ASN A 93 35.46 6.51 -1.71
CA ASN A 93 36.73 6.44 -0.95
C ASN A 93 37.31 5.02 -0.79
N VAL A 94 37.12 4.14 -1.78
CA VAL A 94 37.72 2.81 -1.77
C VAL A 94 39.20 2.86 -2.16
N PRO A 95 40.14 2.44 -1.30
CA PRO A 95 41.56 2.37 -1.65
C PRO A 95 41.80 1.24 -2.65
N LEU A 96 42.80 1.37 -3.53
CA LEU A 96 43.16 0.31 -4.48
C LEU A 96 44.60 -0.17 -4.25
N PRO A 97 44.84 -1.49 -4.07
CA PRO A 97 43.86 -2.56 -3.86
C PRO A 97 43.22 -2.50 -2.44
N HIS A 98 42.08 -3.15 -2.25
CA HIS A 98 41.35 -3.22 -0.97
C HIS A 98 40.97 -4.66 -0.59
N ALA A 99 40.76 -4.92 0.70
CA ALA A 99 40.02 -6.09 1.14
C ALA A 99 38.50 -5.80 1.16
N ALA A 100 37.67 -6.84 1.15
CA ALA A 100 36.21 -6.67 1.22
C ALA A 100 35.75 -5.96 2.51
N ALA A 101 36.49 -6.11 3.61
CA ALA A 101 36.20 -5.47 4.89
C ALA A 101 36.46 -3.94 4.87
N ASP A 102 37.26 -3.46 3.92
CA ASP A 102 37.65 -2.04 3.81
C ASP A 102 36.67 -1.23 2.95
N VAL A 103 35.71 -1.89 2.30
CA VAL A 103 34.70 -1.25 1.47
C VAL A 103 33.47 -0.94 2.32
N PRO A 104 33.15 0.34 2.56
CA PRO A 104 31.95 0.69 3.31
C PRO A 104 30.68 0.27 2.55
N PRO A 105 29.59 -0.07 3.24
CA PRO A 105 28.30 -0.32 2.61
C PRO A 105 27.84 0.86 1.78
N VAL A 106 27.24 0.58 0.61
CA VAL A 106 26.70 1.62 -0.27
C VAL A 106 25.52 2.32 0.42
N ASN A 107 25.58 3.64 0.49
CA ASN A 107 24.50 4.45 1.04
C ASN A 107 23.60 5.01 -0.07
N CYS A 108 22.55 4.27 -0.42
CA CYS A 108 21.58 4.68 -1.44
C CYS A 108 20.89 6.02 -1.09
N ALA A 109 20.73 6.34 0.20
CA ALA A 109 20.05 7.54 0.67
C ALA A 109 20.83 8.84 0.39
N PHE A 110 22.11 8.74 0.02
CA PHE A 110 22.89 9.89 -0.42
C PHE A 110 22.24 10.57 -1.65
N CYS A 111 21.81 9.78 -2.63
CA CYS A 111 21.08 10.26 -3.80
C CYS A 111 19.56 10.12 -3.63
N HIS A 112 19.09 9.03 -3.01
CA HIS A 112 17.66 8.74 -2.80
C HIS A 112 17.18 9.15 -1.41
N SER A 113 17.42 10.42 -1.05
CA SER A 113 17.21 10.92 0.32
C SER A 113 15.76 10.79 0.80
N THR A 114 14.77 11.00 -0.06
CA THR A 114 13.36 10.82 0.27
C THR A 114 13.04 9.36 0.61
N GLN A 115 13.45 8.41 -0.22
CA GLN A 115 13.21 6.99 0.00
C GLN A 115 13.99 6.50 1.23
N GLY A 116 15.21 6.98 1.44
CA GLY A 116 16.00 6.69 2.62
C GLY A 116 15.34 7.17 3.92
N GLN A 117 14.77 8.38 3.93
CA GLN A 117 14.04 8.90 5.09
C GLN A 117 12.74 8.12 5.37
N GLN A 118 12.02 7.73 4.32
CA GLN A 118 10.84 6.87 4.44
C GLN A 118 11.22 5.51 5.03
N HIS A 119 12.24 4.86 4.46
CA HIS A 119 12.70 3.56 4.93
C HIS A 119 13.15 3.61 6.38
N ALA A 120 13.94 4.61 6.78
CA ALA A 120 14.40 4.78 8.16
C ALA A 120 13.25 4.91 9.17
N ARG A 121 12.07 5.41 8.75
CA ARG A 121 10.88 5.54 9.59
C ARG A 121 9.97 4.31 9.54
N SER A 122 10.10 3.47 8.53
CA SER A 122 9.32 2.24 8.38
C SER A 122 9.67 1.19 9.44
N LEU A 123 8.82 0.16 9.58
CA LEU A 123 9.08 -0.98 10.46
C LEU A 123 10.42 -1.69 10.11
N HIS A 124 10.76 -1.81 8.83
CA HIS A 124 12.03 -2.40 8.39
C HIS A 124 13.23 -1.55 8.81
N GLY A 125 13.20 -0.24 8.56
CA GLY A 125 14.30 0.64 8.97
C GLY A 125 14.45 0.76 10.48
N GLN A 126 13.34 0.73 11.22
CA GLN A 126 13.37 0.68 12.68
C GLN A 126 13.94 -0.64 13.20
N ALA A 127 13.63 -1.78 12.57
CA ALA A 127 14.23 -3.07 12.91
C ALA A 127 15.74 -3.07 12.62
N ALA A 128 16.16 -2.57 11.46
CA ALA A 128 17.57 -2.41 11.11
C ALA A 128 18.32 -1.51 12.10
N ALA A 129 17.70 -0.40 12.52
CA ALA A 129 18.29 0.51 13.52
C ALA A 129 18.45 -0.14 14.90
N ARG A 130 17.66 -1.16 15.23
CA ARG A 130 17.82 -1.98 16.45
C ARG A 130 18.86 -3.10 16.29
N GLY A 131 19.52 -3.21 15.14
CA GLY A 131 20.52 -4.23 14.85
C GLY A 131 19.93 -5.59 14.48
N ASP A 132 18.66 -5.65 14.05
CA ASP A 132 18.06 -6.88 13.54
C ASP A 132 18.70 -7.25 12.19
N SER A 133 19.42 -8.37 12.17
CA SER A 133 20.09 -8.89 10.97
C SER A 133 19.14 -9.37 9.89
N LEU A 134 17.85 -9.58 10.21
CA LEU A 134 16.83 -9.99 9.25
C LEU A 134 16.05 -8.80 8.67
N ALA A 135 16.32 -7.57 9.13
CA ALA A 135 15.72 -6.38 8.57
C ALA A 135 16.26 -6.11 7.15
N PRO A 136 15.39 -5.98 6.14
CA PRO A 136 15.84 -5.83 4.76
C PRO A 136 16.40 -4.42 4.51
N SER A 137 17.49 -4.37 3.76
CA SER A 137 18.13 -3.18 3.21
C SER A 137 17.59 -2.83 1.82
N CYS A 138 18.09 -1.74 1.22
CA CYS A 138 17.71 -1.34 -0.13
C CYS A 138 18.02 -2.42 -1.17
N SER A 139 19.18 -3.08 -1.05
CA SER A 139 19.66 -4.08 -2.00
C SER A 139 18.92 -5.41 -1.91
N ASP A 140 18.34 -5.74 -0.75
CA ASP A 140 17.54 -6.96 -0.60
C ASP A 140 16.26 -6.90 -1.45
N CYS A 141 15.73 -5.68 -1.68
CA CYS A 141 14.55 -5.48 -2.52
C CYS A 141 14.89 -5.11 -3.97
N HIS A 142 15.91 -4.29 -4.21
CA HIS A 142 16.22 -3.74 -5.54
C HIS A 142 17.34 -4.49 -6.28
N GLY A 143 18.12 -5.31 -5.59
CA GLY A 143 19.37 -5.87 -6.09
C GLY A 143 20.58 -4.95 -5.83
N GLY A 144 21.76 -5.38 -6.29
CA GLY A 144 23.03 -4.66 -6.14
C GLY A 144 23.47 -4.01 -7.45
N HIS A 145 24.41 -4.64 -8.16
CA HIS A 145 24.92 -4.13 -9.44
C HIS A 145 23.97 -4.36 -10.64
N ASN A 146 22.84 -5.04 -10.41
CA ASN A 146 21.84 -5.38 -11.41
C ASN A 146 20.47 -4.74 -11.11
N ILE A 147 20.44 -3.53 -10.52
CA ILE A 147 19.17 -2.85 -10.19
C ILE A 147 18.40 -2.54 -11.48
N LEU A 148 17.29 -3.26 -11.68
CA LEU A 148 16.41 -3.11 -12.84
C LEU A 148 15.23 -2.18 -12.53
N SER A 149 14.77 -1.45 -13.55
CA SER A 149 13.56 -0.64 -13.45
C SER A 149 12.35 -1.50 -13.03
N SER A 150 11.48 -0.98 -12.18
CA SER A 150 10.22 -1.66 -11.78
C SER A 150 9.28 -1.94 -12.97
N ARG A 151 9.49 -1.29 -14.12
CA ARG A 151 8.77 -1.58 -15.37
C ARG A 151 9.32 -2.80 -16.12
N ASN A 152 10.53 -3.26 -15.77
CA ASN A 152 11.12 -4.45 -16.35
C ASN A 152 10.52 -5.69 -15.67
N PRO A 153 9.91 -6.63 -16.41
CA PRO A 153 9.34 -7.85 -15.83
C PRO A 153 10.34 -8.73 -15.07
N ALA A 154 11.63 -8.62 -15.36
CA ALA A 154 12.69 -9.33 -14.63
C ALA A 154 13.09 -8.65 -13.31
N SER A 155 12.64 -7.41 -13.04
CA SER A 155 12.95 -6.72 -11.80
C SER A 155 12.21 -7.35 -10.62
N PRO A 156 12.86 -7.58 -9.47
CA PRO A 156 12.18 -8.03 -8.25
C PRO A 156 11.05 -7.07 -7.82
N THR A 157 11.20 -5.78 -8.15
CA THR A 157 10.23 -4.72 -7.82
C THR A 157 9.16 -4.49 -8.89
N SER A 158 9.09 -5.36 -9.91
CA SER A 158 7.98 -5.32 -10.87
C SER A 158 6.68 -5.82 -10.23
N THR A 159 5.53 -5.30 -10.67
CA THR A 159 4.23 -5.60 -10.03
C THR A 159 3.97 -7.10 -9.88
N MET A 160 4.30 -7.91 -10.89
CA MET A 160 4.11 -9.36 -10.85
C MET A 160 5.00 -10.07 -9.83
N ASN A 161 6.16 -9.49 -9.52
CA ASN A 161 7.18 -10.10 -8.67
C ASN A 161 7.10 -9.62 -7.22
N ILE A 162 6.44 -8.49 -6.95
CA ILE A 162 6.32 -7.92 -5.59
C ILE A 162 5.80 -8.92 -4.56
N PRO A 163 4.73 -9.72 -4.80
CA PRO A 163 4.29 -10.66 -3.78
C PRO A 163 5.32 -11.76 -3.49
N VAL A 164 6.08 -12.20 -4.51
CA VAL A 164 7.17 -13.16 -4.31
C VAL A 164 8.30 -12.53 -3.52
N LEU A 165 8.70 -11.31 -3.86
CA LEU A 165 9.74 -10.55 -3.16
C LEU A 165 9.43 -10.37 -1.68
N CYS A 166 8.23 -9.88 -1.34
CA CYS A 166 7.79 -9.76 0.05
C CYS A 166 7.73 -11.15 0.72
N GLY A 167 7.34 -12.15 -0.05
CA GLY A 167 7.25 -13.56 0.34
C GLY A 167 8.57 -14.21 0.70
N GLU A 168 9.72 -13.72 0.25
CA GLU A 168 11.02 -14.30 0.61
C GLU A 168 11.25 -14.27 2.12
N CYS A 169 10.75 -13.21 2.77
CA CYS A 169 10.81 -13.04 4.22
C CYS A 169 9.47 -13.25 4.92
N HIS A 170 8.33 -12.88 4.32
CA HIS A 170 7.04 -12.92 5.03
C HIS A 170 6.22 -14.21 4.81
N ARG A 171 6.71 -15.19 4.05
CA ARG A 171 6.04 -16.50 3.94
C ARG A 171 6.28 -17.38 5.16
N GLU A 172 5.42 -18.38 5.29
CA GLU A 172 5.47 -19.36 6.36
C GLU A 172 6.79 -20.14 6.33
N GLY A 173 7.44 -20.22 7.48
CA GLY A 173 8.68 -20.96 7.65
C GLY A 173 9.94 -20.22 7.18
N SER A 174 9.83 -18.97 6.74
CA SER A 174 10.99 -18.08 6.64
C SER A 174 11.64 -17.85 8.02
N PRO A 175 12.90 -17.40 8.09
CA PRO A 175 13.51 -17.00 9.35
C PRO A 175 12.68 -15.94 10.09
N VAL A 176 12.19 -14.92 9.36
CA VAL A 176 11.39 -13.82 9.93
C VAL A 176 10.09 -14.32 10.54
N SER A 177 9.30 -15.15 9.83
CA SER A 177 8.02 -15.67 10.35
C SER A 177 8.17 -16.62 11.55
N ARG A 178 9.35 -17.20 11.75
CA ARG A 178 9.64 -18.09 12.88
C ARG A 178 10.15 -17.37 14.12
N THR A 179 10.83 -16.24 13.94
CA THR A 179 11.51 -15.54 15.04
C THR A 179 10.84 -14.22 15.43
N HIS A 180 9.97 -13.68 14.58
CA HIS A 180 9.26 -12.43 14.82
C HIS A 180 7.77 -12.67 14.93
N ASP A 181 7.15 -11.96 15.87
CA ASP A 181 5.70 -11.91 16.01
C ASP A 181 5.11 -10.99 14.94
N ILE A 182 4.46 -11.58 13.94
CA ILE A 182 3.80 -10.89 12.83
C ILE A 182 2.33 -11.32 12.86
N ALA A 183 1.44 -10.33 12.94
CA ALA A 183 0.02 -10.54 13.20
C ALA A 183 -0.77 -11.32 12.13
N GLN A 184 -0.15 -11.72 11.02
CA GLN A 184 -0.80 -12.42 9.91
C GLN A 184 0.04 -13.61 9.46
N ASP A 185 -0.64 -14.71 9.17
CA ASP A 185 -0.08 -15.94 8.63
C ASP A 185 -0.69 -16.26 7.24
N HIS A 186 -0.08 -17.21 6.55
CA HIS A 186 -0.46 -17.68 5.22
C HIS A 186 -0.63 -16.56 4.19
N ILE A 187 0.13 -15.46 4.31
CA ILE A 187 -0.17 -14.21 3.60
C ILE A 187 -0.09 -14.35 2.08
N LEU A 188 0.85 -15.15 1.55
CA LEU A 188 0.98 -15.36 0.11
C LEU A 188 -0.16 -16.23 -0.42
N GLN A 189 -0.51 -17.28 0.34
CA GLN A 189 -1.62 -18.15 0.00
C GLN A 189 -2.92 -17.34 0.00
N ASN A 190 -3.19 -16.61 1.08
CA ASN A 190 -4.37 -15.77 1.24
C ASN A 190 -4.45 -14.71 0.13
N TYR A 191 -3.35 -14.00 -0.16
CA TYR A 191 -3.30 -13.02 -1.25
C TYR A 191 -3.60 -13.68 -2.60
N SER A 192 -2.99 -14.83 -2.90
CA SER A 192 -3.18 -15.54 -4.18
C SER A 192 -4.63 -16.01 -4.41
N MET A 193 -5.40 -16.19 -3.33
CA MET A 193 -6.82 -16.53 -3.38
C MET A 193 -7.74 -15.30 -3.45
N SER A 194 -7.22 -14.10 -3.19
CA SER A 194 -7.98 -12.85 -3.27
C SER A 194 -8.33 -12.47 -4.71
N ILE A 195 -9.27 -11.53 -4.88
CA ILE A 195 -9.58 -11.00 -6.22
C ILE A 195 -8.39 -10.24 -6.83
N HIS A 196 -7.57 -9.60 -6.01
CA HIS A 196 -6.36 -8.93 -6.47
C HIS A 196 -5.30 -9.92 -6.95
N GLY A 197 -5.11 -11.01 -6.20
CA GLY A 197 -4.21 -12.11 -6.58
C GLY A 197 -4.71 -12.90 -7.80
N ASP A 198 -6.02 -13.10 -7.94
CA ASP A 198 -6.65 -13.67 -9.14
C ASP A 198 -6.39 -12.78 -10.36
N GLY A 199 -6.61 -11.47 -10.21
CA GLY A 199 -6.28 -10.47 -11.22
C GLY A 199 -4.80 -10.52 -11.62
N LEU A 200 -3.89 -10.65 -10.64
CA LEU A 200 -2.46 -10.69 -10.90
C LEU A 200 -2.06 -11.98 -11.62
N TYR A 201 -2.34 -13.13 -11.01
CA TYR A 201 -1.77 -14.40 -11.42
C TYR A 201 -2.60 -15.17 -12.45
N ARG A 202 -3.93 -15.13 -12.36
CA ARG A 202 -4.79 -15.85 -13.32
C ARG A 202 -5.11 -15.00 -14.54
N ALA A 203 -5.41 -13.71 -14.33
CA ALA A 203 -5.74 -12.80 -15.43
C ALA A 203 -4.52 -12.05 -16.01
N GLY A 204 -3.36 -12.07 -15.34
CA GLY A 204 -2.13 -11.43 -15.82
C GLY A 204 -2.19 -9.90 -15.81
N LEU A 205 -3.07 -9.30 -15.00
CA LEU A 205 -3.33 -7.86 -14.97
C LEU A 205 -2.36 -7.15 -14.02
N THR A 206 -1.40 -6.42 -14.58
CA THR A 206 -0.41 -5.64 -13.81
C THR A 206 -0.97 -4.37 -13.17
N VAL A 207 -2.23 -4.04 -13.42
CA VAL A 207 -2.96 -2.92 -12.80
C VAL A 207 -3.63 -3.30 -11.48
N THR A 208 -3.63 -4.59 -11.13
CA THR A 208 -4.19 -5.08 -9.87
C THR A 208 -3.37 -4.62 -8.66
N ALA A 209 -3.99 -4.56 -7.49
CA ALA A 209 -3.31 -4.20 -6.26
C ALA A 209 -2.35 -5.31 -5.80
N VAL A 210 -1.19 -4.90 -5.30
CA VAL A 210 -0.16 -5.77 -4.70
C VAL A 210 0.18 -5.25 -3.30
N CYS A 211 1.09 -5.92 -2.59
CA CYS A 211 1.46 -5.57 -1.21
C CYS A 211 1.77 -4.07 -1.04
N THR A 212 2.54 -3.50 -1.96
CA THR A 212 2.94 -2.08 -1.93
C THR A 212 1.82 -1.10 -2.29
N SER A 213 0.74 -1.55 -2.94
CA SER A 213 -0.44 -0.72 -3.22
C SER A 213 -1.16 -0.30 -1.95
N CYS A 214 -1.13 -1.15 -0.92
CA CYS A 214 -1.73 -0.86 0.38
C CYS A 214 -0.69 -0.43 1.43
N HIS A 215 0.45 -1.11 1.54
CA HIS A 215 1.45 -0.88 2.60
C HIS A 215 2.53 0.16 2.26
N THR A 216 2.53 0.68 1.02
CA THR A 216 3.64 1.46 0.42
C THR A 216 4.95 0.67 0.29
N SER A 217 5.88 1.16 -0.54
CA SER A 217 7.15 0.43 -0.81
C SER A 217 8.25 0.73 0.21
N HIS A 218 8.35 1.98 0.65
CA HIS A 218 9.47 2.45 1.49
C HIS A 218 9.03 2.98 2.85
N ASN A 219 7.73 3.20 3.09
CA ASN A 219 7.21 3.77 4.33
C ASN A 219 6.20 2.81 4.99
N ILE A 220 6.57 1.53 5.11
CA ILE A 220 5.72 0.48 5.68
C ILE A 220 5.60 0.74 7.19
N LEU A 221 4.43 1.22 7.61
CA LEU A 221 4.10 1.56 8.99
C LEU A 221 3.04 0.60 9.53
N PRO A 222 2.98 0.36 10.86
CA PRO A 222 1.95 -0.48 11.44
C PRO A 222 0.56 0.16 11.24
N HIS A 223 -0.49 -0.65 11.19
CA HIS A 223 -1.88 -0.16 11.03
C HIS A 223 -2.33 0.77 12.17
N THR A 224 -1.69 0.67 13.33
CA THR A 224 -1.94 1.56 14.48
C THR A 224 -1.27 2.93 14.37
N ASP A 225 -0.35 3.14 13.41
CA ASP A 225 0.24 4.46 13.17
C ASP A 225 -0.70 5.30 12.29
N PRO A 226 -1.17 6.48 12.73
CA PRO A 226 -2.11 7.32 11.98
C PRO A 226 -1.54 7.87 10.65
N ARG A 227 -0.23 7.71 10.41
CA ARG A 227 0.43 8.04 9.15
C ARG A 227 0.46 6.87 8.17
N SER A 228 0.12 5.66 8.63
CA SER A 228 0.05 4.47 7.79
C SER A 228 -1.08 4.59 6.78
N SER A 229 -0.83 4.18 5.55
CA SER A 229 -1.85 4.09 4.49
C SER A 229 -2.96 3.08 4.83
N ILE A 230 -2.67 2.14 5.74
CA ILE A 230 -3.63 1.14 6.21
C ILE A 230 -4.14 1.43 7.63
N SER A 231 -3.92 2.64 8.15
CA SER A 231 -4.58 3.07 9.39
C SER A 231 -6.07 3.23 9.19
N ARG A 232 -6.85 3.11 10.27
CA ARG A 232 -8.31 3.18 10.22
C ARG A 232 -8.80 4.47 9.54
N GLU A 233 -8.13 5.59 9.81
CA GLU A 233 -8.48 6.90 9.29
C GLU A 233 -8.07 7.11 7.82
N ARG A 234 -7.10 6.33 7.31
CA ARG A 234 -6.56 6.51 5.94
C ARG A 234 -6.90 5.38 4.98
N VAL A 235 -7.37 4.24 5.47
CA VAL A 235 -7.60 3.05 4.63
C VAL A 235 -8.62 3.31 3.52
N ALA A 236 -9.66 4.11 3.77
CA ALA A 236 -10.62 4.54 2.76
C ALA A 236 -9.92 5.29 1.61
N ALA A 237 -9.08 6.28 1.94
CA ALA A 237 -8.25 7.02 0.98
C ALA A 237 -7.25 6.13 0.21
N THR A 238 -6.82 5.00 0.78
CA THR A 238 -5.98 4.02 0.09
C THR A 238 -6.79 3.22 -0.93
N CYS A 239 -7.97 2.74 -0.56
CA CYS A 239 -8.85 1.98 -1.45
C CYS A 239 -9.37 2.83 -2.61
N THR A 240 -9.75 4.09 -2.37
CA THR A 240 -10.33 4.99 -3.38
C THR A 240 -9.32 5.46 -4.45
N GLN A 241 -8.02 5.18 -4.28
CA GLN A 241 -7.02 5.37 -5.36
C GLN A 241 -7.37 4.56 -6.61
N CYS A 242 -8.02 3.41 -6.43
CA CYS A 242 -8.52 2.58 -7.53
C CYS A 242 -10.05 2.45 -7.51
N HIS A 243 -10.66 2.35 -6.33
CA HIS A 243 -12.10 2.25 -6.15
C HIS A 243 -12.77 3.64 -6.06
N ALA A 244 -12.45 4.53 -7.00
CA ALA A 244 -12.84 5.95 -6.94
C ALA A 244 -14.36 6.19 -6.96
N ARG A 245 -15.16 5.22 -7.43
CA ARG A 245 -16.63 5.29 -7.46
C ARG A 245 -17.28 4.40 -6.42
N ILE A 246 -16.53 3.95 -5.41
CA ILE A 246 -17.08 3.03 -4.40
C ILE A 246 -18.28 3.64 -3.70
N GLU A 247 -18.29 4.95 -3.44
CA GLU A 247 -19.42 5.66 -2.83
C GLU A 247 -20.70 5.63 -3.67
N GLU A 248 -20.59 5.56 -4.99
CA GLU A 248 -21.75 5.50 -5.89
C GLU A 248 -22.33 4.09 -6.01
N VAL A 249 -21.54 3.05 -5.69
CA VAL A 249 -21.88 1.64 -5.92
C VAL A 249 -21.95 0.81 -4.65
N HIS A 250 -21.42 1.32 -3.53
CA HIS A 250 -21.65 0.74 -2.21
C HIS A 250 -23.13 0.90 -1.88
N VAL A 251 -23.73 -0.19 -1.41
CA VAL A 251 -25.18 -0.31 -1.20
C VAL A 251 -25.65 0.92 -0.42
N GLN A 252 -26.74 1.55 -0.87
CA GLN A 252 -27.29 2.89 -0.56
C GLN A 252 -27.58 3.22 0.92
N VAL A 253 -26.73 2.78 1.83
CA VAL A 253 -26.96 2.73 3.26
C VAL A 253 -26.02 3.72 3.96
N ILE A 254 -24.77 3.88 3.50
CA ILE A 254 -23.76 4.71 4.16
C ILE A 254 -23.49 5.99 3.36
N GLU A 255 -23.50 7.15 4.04
CA GLU A 255 -23.14 8.43 3.43
C GLU A 255 -21.63 8.52 3.15
N GLY A 256 -21.22 8.46 1.88
CA GLY A 256 -19.81 8.43 1.47
C GLY A 256 -18.93 9.54 2.05
N ARG A 257 -19.46 10.77 2.17
CA ARG A 257 -18.72 11.92 2.76
C ARG A 257 -18.17 11.65 4.16
N LEU A 258 -18.81 10.75 4.93
CA LEU A 258 -18.38 10.43 6.28
C LEU A 258 -17.02 9.72 6.33
N TRP A 259 -16.57 9.06 5.25
CA TRP A 259 -15.20 8.51 5.20
C TRP A 259 -14.13 9.61 5.12
N GLU A 260 -14.50 10.82 4.73
CA GLU A 260 -13.60 11.98 4.69
C GLU A 260 -13.77 12.89 5.92
N GLU A 261 -15.03 13.18 6.30
CA GLU A 261 -15.37 14.14 7.36
C GLU A 261 -15.26 13.53 8.76
N GLU A 262 -15.81 12.32 8.95
CA GLU A 262 -15.93 11.67 10.26
C GLU A 262 -15.66 10.15 10.18
N PRO A 263 -14.44 9.70 9.80
CA PRO A 263 -14.17 8.31 9.41
C PRO A 263 -14.42 7.27 10.52
N HIS A 264 -14.52 7.73 11.76
CA HIS A 264 -14.78 6.89 12.94
C HIS A 264 -16.26 6.52 13.11
N LYS A 265 -17.17 7.26 12.45
CA LYS A 265 -18.62 7.03 12.54
C LYS A 265 -19.12 5.93 11.61
N ILE A 266 -18.32 5.47 10.66
CA ILE A 266 -18.75 4.44 9.71
C ILE A 266 -17.73 3.33 9.63
N PRO A 267 -18.13 2.08 9.35
CA PRO A 267 -17.19 0.99 9.18
C PRO A 267 -16.16 1.30 8.08
N ALA A 268 -14.91 0.97 8.33
CA ALA A 268 -13.87 1.00 7.32
C ALA A 268 -14.08 -0.15 6.33
N CYS A 269 -13.54 -0.01 5.11
CA CYS A 269 -13.68 -1.05 4.08
C CYS A 269 -13.21 -2.43 4.58
N VAL A 270 -12.15 -2.44 5.39
CA VAL A 270 -11.52 -3.66 5.91
C VAL A 270 -12.30 -4.35 7.02
N ASP A 271 -13.26 -3.66 7.64
CA ASP A 271 -14.13 -4.24 8.67
C ASP A 271 -15.07 -5.29 8.05
N CYS A 272 -15.42 -5.11 6.77
CA CYS A 272 -16.23 -6.03 5.99
C CYS A 272 -15.46 -6.77 4.89
N HIS A 273 -14.29 -6.28 4.47
CA HIS A 273 -13.47 -6.88 3.40
C HIS A 273 -12.06 -7.19 3.90
N GLN A 274 -11.78 -8.47 4.13
CA GLN A 274 -10.42 -8.89 4.47
C GLN A 274 -9.46 -8.71 3.27
N PRO A 275 -8.48 -7.79 3.34
CA PRO A 275 -7.66 -7.42 2.18
C PRO A 275 -6.60 -8.48 1.86
N HIS A 276 -6.22 -9.28 2.85
CA HIS A 276 -5.25 -10.36 2.68
C HIS A 276 -5.92 -11.69 2.34
N GLN A 277 -7.18 -11.92 2.72
CA GLN A 277 -7.90 -13.17 2.49
C GLN A 277 -9.32 -12.88 1.97
N GLN A 278 -9.56 -13.06 0.67
CA GLN A 278 -10.93 -13.04 0.18
C GLN A 278 -11.47 -14.47 0.09
N ARG A 279 -12.13 -14.91 1.16
CA ARG A 279 -13.17 -15.94 0.99
C ARG A 279 -14.28 -15.31 0.15
N ARG A 280 -14.92 -16.09 -0.72
CA ARG A 280 -16.29 -15.77 -1.17
C ARG A 280 -17.22 -15.92 0.04
N VAL A 281 -17.10 -15.04 1.04
CA VAL A 281 -17.94 -15.09 2.23
C VAL A 281 -19.22 -14.35 1.90
N PHE A 282 -20.31 -15.10 1.78
CA PHE A 282 -21.54 -14.65 2.40
C PHE A 282 -21.27 -14.76 3.90
N TYR A 283 -20.93 -13.67 4.58
CA TYR A 283 -20.76 -13.70 6.02
C TYR A 283 -22.03 -14.27 6.66
N SER A 284 -21.90 -15.33 7.46
CA SER A 284 -22.86 -15.52 8.55
C SER A 284 -22.44 -14.53 9.63
N ALA A 285 -23.26 -13.49 9.86
CA ALA A 285 -22.99 -12.40 10.81
C ALA A 285 -22.51 -12.86 12.21
N GLY A 286 -22.83 -14.09 12.61
CA GLY A 286 -22.49 -14.66 13.92
C GLY A 286 -21.00 -14.75 14.28
N ALA A 287 -20.08 -14.93 13.31
CA ALA A 287 -18.65 -15.13 13.62
C ALA A 287 -17.94 -13.88 14.19
N ALA A 288 -18.44 -12.68 13.90
CA ALA A 288 -17.91 -11.43 14.46
C ALA A 288 -18.59 -11.04 15.80
N ASN A 289 -19.76 -11.63 16.09
CA ASN A 289 -20.54 -11.32 17.28
C ASN A 289 -20.15 -12.19 18.48
N GLU A 290 -19.52 -13.34 18.26
CA GLU A 290 -19.16 -14.32 19.30
C GLU A 290 -18.32 -13.70 20.42
N ASP A 291 -17.31 -12.88 20.07
CA ASP A 291 -16.47 -12.20 21.06
C ASP A 291 -17.28 -11.22 21.93
N CYS A 292 -18.24 -10.50 21.33
CA CYS A 292 -19.10 -9.58 22.06
C CYS A 292 -20.05 -10.35 22.99
N LEU A 293 -20.69 -11.39 22.46
CA LEU A 293 -21.67 -12.21 23.18
C LEU A 293 -21.04 -13.05 24.29
N SER A 294 -19.73 -13.29 24.27
CA SER A 294 -19.02 -13.94 25.38
C SER A 294 -19.23 -13.25 26.73
N CYS A 295 -19.45 -11.92 26.71
CA CYS A 295 -19.83 -11.13 27.87
C CYS A 295 -21.29 -10.67 27.79
N HIS A 296 -21.70 -10.12 26.64
CA HIS A 296 -23.03 -9.52 26.50
C HIS A 296 -24.18 -10.53 26.46
N GLY A 297 -23.90 -11.84 26.33
CA GLY A 297 -24.90 -12.90 26.49
C GLY A 297 -25.20 -13.26 27.95
N ASP A 298 -24.56 -12.64 28.94
CA ASP A 298 -24.85 -12.85 30.36
C ASP A 298 -26.02 -11.95 30.82
N PRO A 299 -27.17 -12.53 31.27
CA PRO A 299 -28.31 -11.76 31.77
C PRO A 299 -28.01 -10.88 32.99
N LEU A 300 -26.91 -11.16 33.70
CA LEU A 300 -26.46 -10.41 34.88
C LEU A 300 -25.45 -9.32 34.53
N LEU A 301 -25.08 -9.16 33.26
CA LEU A 301 -24.13 -8.12 32.88
C LEU A 301 -24.77 -6.74 33.02
N GLU A 302 -24.18 -5.94 33.91
CA GLU A 302 -24.54 -4.55 34.16
C GLU A 302 -23.38 -3.62 33.82
N GLY A 303 -23.71 -2.40 33.39
CA GLY A 303 -22.75 -1.33 33.12
C GLY A 303 -23.31 0.03 33.52
N PHE A 304 -22.44 1.02 33.64
CA PHE A 304 -22.86 2.38 33.96
C PHE A 304 -23.08 3.18 32.68
N SER A 305 -24.29 3.68 32.45
CA SER A 305 -24.58 4.56 31.32
C SER A 305 -24.33 6.01 31.72
N THR A 306 -23.38 6.66 31.06
CA THR A 306 -23.11 8.10 31.24
C THR A 306 -24.26 8.97 30.71
N VAL A 307 -25.03 8.46 29.75
CA VAL A 307 -26.21 9.13 29.18
C VAL A 307 -27.40 9.05 30.15
N ALA A 308 -27.65 7.89 30.74
CA ALA A 308 -28.75 7.71 31.70
C ALA A 308 -28.39 8.15 33.13
N GLY A 309 -27.09 8.22 33.46
CA GLY A 309 -26.59 8.54 34.79
C GLY A 309 -26.84 7.43 35.83
N ASP A 310 -27.12 6.19 35.39
CA ASP A 310 -27.47 5.06 36.24
C ASP A 310 -26.90 3.73 35.69
N THR A 311 -27.01 2.67 36.49
CA THR A 311 -26.67 1.31 36.10
C THR A 311 -27.74 0.77 35.15
N VAL A 312 -27.29 0.26 34.00
CA VAL A 312 -28.13 -0.32 32.96
C VAL A 312 -27.68 -1.75 32.68
N SER A 313 -28.61 -2.61 32.27
CA SER A 313 -28.26 -3.93 31.76
C SER A 313 -27.57 -3.79 30.41
N LEU A 314 -26.49 -4.56 30.23
CA LEU A 314 -25.78 -4.70 28.96
C LEU A 314 -26.07 -6.04 28.27
N PHE A 315 -27.02 -6.81 28.80
CA PHE A 315 -27.41 -8.09 28.26
C PHE A 315 -28.04 -7.95 26.87
N VAL A 316 -27.62 -8.83 25.97
CA VAL A 316 -28.15 -9.00 24.62
C VAL A 316 -28.66 -10.43 24.51
N ASP A 317 -29.97 -10.56 24.28
CA ASP A 317 -30.59 -11.82 23.94
C ASP A 317 -30.23 -12.18 22.48
N GLU A 318 -29.38 -13.18 22.30
CA GLU A 318 -28.89 -13.62 21.00
C GLU A 318 -30.02 -14.13 20.09
N GLU A 319 -31.02 -14.82 20.65
CA GLU A 319 -32.14 -15.35 19.88
C GLU A 319 -33.05 -14.20 19.41
N ALA A 320 -33.31 -13.24 20.29
CA ALA A 320 -34.06 -12.03 19.94
C ALA A 320 -33.34 -11.23 18.83
N TYR A 321 -32.02 -11.00 18.97
CA TYR A 321 -31.23 -10.30 17.96
C TYR A 321 -31.20 -11.06 16.62
N SER A 322 -31.00 -12.37 16.65
CA SER A 322 -30.96 -13.22 15.45
C SER A 322 -32.31 -13.30 14.72
N SER A 323 -33.40 -12.97 15.40
CA SER A 323 -34.74 -12.85 14.81
C SER A 323 -35.07 -11.45 14.28
N SER A 324 -34.19 -10.47 14.52
CA SER A 324 -34.42 -9.07 14.16
C SER A 324 -34.14 -8.77 12.68
N LEU A 325 -34.56 -7.59 12.23
CA LEU A 325 -34.21 -7.08 10.89
C LEU A 325 -32.70 -6.87 10.70
N HIS A 326 -31.93 -6.75 11.79
CA HIS A 326 -30.48 -6.57 11.79
C HIS A 326 -29.70 -7.86 12.07
N ALA A 327 -30.35 -9.04 12.02
CA ALA A 327 -29.68 -10.33 12.25
C ALA A 327 -28.49 -10.60 11.30
N GLY A 328 -28.44 -9.92 10.15
CA GLY A 328 -27.33 -9.97 9.21
C GLY A 328 -26.22 -8.93 9.44
N THR A 329 -26.34 -8.08 10.46
CA THR A 329 -25.49 -6.90 10.69
C THR A 329 -24.72 -7.04 12.01
N ALA A 330 -23.44 -7.36 11.96
CA ALA A 330 -22.60 -7.60 13.14
C ALA A 330 -22.56 -6.40 14.11
N CYS A 331 -22.33 -6.64 15.41
CA CYS A 331 -22.37 -5.61 16.45
C CYS A 331 -21.45 -4.42 16.14
N ALA A 332 -20.21 -4.68 15.69
CA ALA A 332 -19.24 -3.65 15.33
C ALA A 332 -19.62 -2.81 14.09
N GLN A 333 -20.62 -3.25 13.30
CA GLN A 333 -21.12 -2.47 12.16
C GLN A 333 -22.06 -1.34 12.60
N CYS A 334 -22.67 -1.46 13.79
CA CYS A 334 -23.46 -0.40 14.41
C CYS A 334 -22.67 0.34 15.51
N HIS A 335 -21.90 -0.40 16.30
CA HIS A 335 -20.96 0.15 17.28
C HIS A 335 -19.63 0.47 16.61
N THR A 336 -19.60 1.47 15.73
CA THR A 336 -18.44 1.79 14.88
C THR A 336 -17.25 2.36 15.66
N ASP A 337 -17.43 2.64 16.94
CA ASP A 337 -16.44 3.14 17.88
C ASP A 337 -15.68 2.02 18.61
N VAL A 338 -16.05 0.75 18.43
CA VAL A 338 -15.27 -0.38 18.97
C VAL A 338 -13.94 -0.55 18.23
N ASN A 339 -12.88 -0.87 18.98
CA ASN A 339 -11.54 -1.05 18.46
C ASN A 339 -11.02 -2.47 18.73
N PRO A 340 -10.99 -3.37 17.72
CA PRO A 340 -10.49 -4.74 17.86
C PRO A 340 -9.02 -4.85 18.27
N GLY A 341 -8.24 -3.77 18.17
CA GLY A 341 -6.83 -3.72 18.57
C GLY A 341 -6.61 -3.53 20.07
N LEU A 342 -7.66 -3.31 20.86
CA LEU A 342 -7.58 -3.18 22.32
C LEU A 342 -7.85 -4.51 23.01
N ALA A 343 -7.29 -4.70 24.21
CA ALA A 343 -7.54 -5.88 25.03
C ALA A 343 -9.04 -6.07 25.34
N ARG A 344 -9.78 -4.96 25.43
CA ARG A 344 -11.24 -4.94 25.46
C ARG A 344 -11.74 -4.00 24.37
N SER A 345 -12.28 -4.58 23.31
CA SER A 345 -12.64 -3.86 22.09
C SER A 345 -13.68 -2.76 22.29
N CYS A 346 -14.52 -2.85 23.33
CA CYS A 346 -15.55 -1.87 23.63
C CYS A 346 -15.13 -0.73 24.57
N GLU A 347 -13.87 -0.63 25.00
CA GLU A 347 -13.40 0.47 25.87
C GLU A 347 -13.53 1.85 25.24
N THR A 348 -13.50 1.90 23.90
CA THR A 348 -13.67 3.13 23.12
C THR A 348 -15.14 3.43 22.82
N SER A 349 -16.06 2.55 23.20
CA SER A 349 -17.48 2.75 22.94
C SER A 349 -18.12 3.61 24.03
N THR A 350 -18.29 4.89 23.74
CA THR A 350 -18.81 5.88 24.70
C THR A 350 -20.11 6.54 24.26
N GLU A 351 -20.50 6.36 23.00
CA GLU A 351 -21.65 7.02 22.40
C GLU A 351 -22.77 6.02 22.08
N ALA A 352 -24.00 6.50 22.02
CA ALA A 352 -25.11 5.69 21.53
C ALA A 352 -24.95 5.42 20.03
N VAL A 353 -25.45 4.26 19.57
CA VAL A 353 -25.48 3.91 18.15
C VAL A 353 -26.28 4.97 17.38
N ASP A 354 -25.64 5.58 16.37
CA ASP A 354 -26.29 6.55 15.51
C ASP A 354 -26.93 5.84 14.31
N CYS A 355 -28.25 5.64 14.39
CA CYS A 355 -29.02 5.02 13.32
C CYS A 355 -28.92 5.79 11.99
N SER A 356 -28.60 7.09 12.00
CA SER A 356 -28.54 7.91 10.78
C SER A 356 -27.39 7.49 9.86
N ILE A 357 -26.37 6.82 10.40
CA ILE A 357 -25.26 6.25 9.63
C ILE A 357 -25.75 5.33 8.50
N CYS A 358 -26.80 4.54 8.78
CA CYS A 358 -27.40 3.60 7.84
C CYS A 358 -28.80 4.01 7.37
N HIS A 359 -29.48 4.85 8.15
CA HIS A 359 -30.86 5.28 7.91
C HIS A 359 -30.98 6.81 7.91
N ALA A 360 -30.12 7.48 7.15
CA ALA A 360 -30.07 8.95 7.09
C ALA A 360 -31.44 9.59 6.81
N GLU A 361 -32.17 9.09 5.81
CA GLU A 361 -33.49 9.63 5.46
C GLU A 361 -34.57 9.35 6.52
N PRO A 362 -34.80 8.11 6.99
CA PRO A 362 -35.75 7.84 8.07
C PRO A 362 -35.44 8.60 9.37
N VAL A 363 -34.16 8.72 9.74
CA VAL A 363 -33.75 9.45 10.95
C VAL A 363 -33.97 10.95 10.78
N GLY A 364 -33.65 11.52 9.62
CA GLY A 364 -33.95 12.93 9.33
C GLY A 364 -35.45 13.24 9.38
N GLN A 365 -36.30 12.32 8.91
CA GLN A 365 -37.75 12.46 9.04
C GLN A 365 -38.20 12.39 10.51
N TYR A 366 -37.63 11.48 11.31
CA TYR A 366 -37.94 11.38 12.74
C TYR A 366 -37.54 12.66 13.50
N GLN A 367 -36.33 13.17 13.27
CA GLN A 367 -35.80 14.36 13.94
C GLN A 367 -36.64 15.62 13.68
N THR A 368 -37.21 15.74 12.47
CA THR A 368 -38.09 16.85 12.11
C THR A 368 -39.55 16.65 12.55
N GLY A 369 -39.91 15.43 12.95
CA GLY A 369 -41.22 15.08 13.48
C GLY A 369 -41.43 15.55 14.94
N VAL A 370 -42.69 15.59 15.37
CA VAL A 370 -43.06 15.99 16.74
C VAL A 370 -42.37 15.11 17.80
N HIS A 371 -42.28 13.80 17.56
CA HIS A 371 -41.62 12.89 18.50
C HIS A 371 -40.11 13.13 18.61
N GLY A 372 -39.41 13.39 17.50
CA GLY A 372 -37.98 13.71 17.53
C GLY A 372 -37.71 15.07 18.19
N MET A 373 -38.52 16.08 17.89
CA MET A 373 -38.39 17.40 18.51
C MET A 373 -38.65 17.38 20.03
N LEU A 374 -39.58 16.55 20.50
CA LEU A 374 -39.84 16.37 21.94
C LEU A 374 -38.73 15.56 22.60
N ALA A 375 -38.27 14.47 22.00
CA ALA A 375 -37.16 13.68 22.55
C ALA A 375 -35.86 14.50 22.70
N ALA A 376 -35.62 15.47 21.81
CA ALA A 376 -34.46 16.37 21.90
C ALA A 376 -34.54 17.39 23.06
N GLN A 377 -35.71 17.54 23.71
CA GLN A 377 -35.90 18.48 24.82
C GLN A 377 -35.64 17.85 26.21
N GLY A 378 -35.28 16.55 26.25
CA GLY A 378 -35.22 15.74 27.48
C GLY A 378 -36.59 15.33 27.97
#